data_AF-A0A1V5GF98-F1
#
_entry.id   AF-A0A1V5GF98-F1
#
_cell.length_a   1.000
_cell.length_b   1.000
_cell.length_c   1.000
_cell.angle_alpha   90.00
_cell.angle_beta   90.00
_cell.angle_gamma   90.00
#
_symmetry.space_group_name_H-M   'P 1'
#
loop_
_entity.id
_entity.type
_entity.pdbx_description
1 polymer ?
#
loop_
_entity_poly.entity_id
_entity_poly.type
_entity_poly.pdbx_seq_one_letter_code
_entity_poly.pdbx_strand_id
1 'polypeptide(L)'
;MKAIIIYIKQFVKEQDARIFATITCLISFCIFCNYYFQLDEGIRKNNLLIKLCLWFLVFAVAFVIPYLIICYFKACNFLKYAAFIFLLLIAPFIFALKLTLDFNIRFSADHNLNNYWQHIIYWPGLLLITLFIVYLVWFWLDKGRQPFYGFSSKKINWKPYWLLLFMMLPLISLAATQSDFLAVYPKMQAVTGARYEIAFSWWQKLLFEISYGIDFINIEFFFRGFLVLAFMRWAGKDCILPMACFYCAIHFGKPLGECISSYFGGIILGVIVYHTRSIYGGLMVHLGIAWLMELAGFIGNSLIR
;
A
#
# COMPACT_ATOMS: atom_id res chain seq x y z
N MET A 1 -7.31 23.31 3.51
CA MET A 1 -6.46 23.49 2.31
C MET A 1 -5.09 24.04 2.66
N LYS A 2 -4.97 25.22 3.31
CA LYS A 2 -3.67 25.85 3.63
C LYS A 2 -2.66 24.88 4.31
N ALA A 3 -3.07 24.12 5.32
CA ALA A 3 -2.18 23.23 6.06
C ALA A 3 -1.52 22.12 5.22
N ILE A 4 -2.26 21.36 4.42
CA ILE A 4 -1.68 20.26 3.62
C ILE A 4 -0.76 20.80 2.52
N ILE A 5 -1.16 21.89 1.85
CA ILE A 5 -0.32 22.55 0.85
C ILE A 5 0.99 23.06 1.51
N ILE A 6 0.90 23.61 2.72
CA ILE A 6 2.08 24.03 3.50
C ILE A 6 2.98 22.82 3.80
N TYR A 7 2.43 21.70 4.26
CA TYR A 7 3.23 20.49 4.56
C TYR A 7 3.96 19.96 3.32
N ILE A 8 3.28 19.90 2.17
CA ILE A 8 3.90 19.45 0.91
C ILE A 8 4.98 20.45 0.48
N LYS A 9 4.70 21.75 0.50
CA LYS A 9 5.69 22.80 0.16
C LYS A 9 6.91 22.74 1.09
N GLN A 10 6.69 22.52 2.38
CA GLN A 10 7.76 22.37 3.36
C GLN A 10 8.60 21.12 3.06
N PHE A 11 7.97 19.98 2.83
CA PHE A 11 8.67 18.75 2.46
C PHE A 11 9.55 18.95 1.22
N VAL A 12 8.99 19.51 0.14
CA VAL A 12 9.72 19.78 -1.11
C VAL A 12 10.88 20.73 -0.88
N LYS A 13 10.69 21.81 -0.12
CA LYS A 13 11.75 22.80 0.17
C LYS A 13 12.90 22.19 0.97
N GLU A 14 12.59 21.35 1.94
CA GLU A 14 13.59 20.79 2.84
C GLU A 14 14.24 19.51 2.29
N GLN A 15 13.69 18.90 1.23
CA GLN A 15 14.20 17.64 0.71
C GLN A 15 15.46 17.85 -0.12
N ASP A 16 16.52 17.08 0.17
CA ASP A 16 17.72 17.11 -0.66
C ASP A 16 17.40 16.54 -2.04
N ALA A 17 17.56 17.36 -3.07
CA ALA A 17 17.23 17.03 -4.45
C ALA A 17 18.05 15.85 -4.98
N ARG A 18 19.30 15.68 -4.53
CA ARG A 18 20.17 14.56 -4.96
C ARG A 18 19.67 13.25 -4.38
N ILE A 19 19.27 13.25 -3.10
CA ILE A 19 18.67 12.08 -2.45
C ILE A 19 17.35 11.72 -3.14
N PHE A 20 16.48 12.71 -3.36
CA PHE A 20 15.20 12.52 -4.03
C PHE A 20 15.38 11.94 -5.45
N ALA A 21 16.26 12.53 -6.26
CA ALA A 21 16.55 12.07 -7.61
C ALA A 21 17.14 10.65 -7.61
N THR A 22 18.12 10.36 -6.74
CA THR A 22 18.75 9.03 -6.67
C THR A 22 17.76 7.95 -6.28
N ILE A 23 16.91 8.20 -5.27
CA ILE A 23 15.86 7.26 -4.84
C ILE A 23 14.79 7.11 -5.92
N THR A 24 14.43 8.20 -6.63
CA THR A 24 13.49 8.14 -7.75
C THR A 24 14.05 7.28 -8.88
N CYS A 25 15.32 7.46 -9.26
CA CYS A 25 15.99 6.62 -10.24
C CYS A 25 16.03 5.15 -9.83
N LEU A 26 16.31 4.86 -8.55
CA LEU A 26 16.27 3.50 -8.01
C LEU A 26 14.88 2.87 -8.18
N ILE A 27 13.82 3.54 -7.74
CA ILE A 27 12.47 2.96 -7.86
C ILE A 27 12.02 2.86 -9.31
N SER A 28 12.37 3.82 -10.18
CA SER A 28 12.13 3.73 -11.62
C SER A 28 12.84 2.53 -12.25
N PHE A 29 14.08 2.25 -11.85
CA PHE A 29 14.79 1.05 -12.28
C PHE A 29 14.11 -0.23 -11.78
N CYS A 30 13.68 -0.28 -10.52
CA CYS A 30 12.93 -1.43 -9.99
C CYS A 30 11.59 -1.65 -10.73
N ILE A 31 10.86 -0.58 -11.05
CA ILE A 31 9.65 -0.63 -11.88
C ILE A 31 10.01 -1.22 -13.25
N PHE A 32 11.01 -0.66 -13.94
CA PHE A 32 11.46 -1.18 -15.22
C PHE A 32 11.78 -2.67 -15.15
N CYS A 33 12.60 -3.11 -14.19
CA CYS A 33 12.92 -4.52 -14.01
C CYS A 33 11.67 -5.38 -13.78
N ASN A 34 10.73 -4.92 -12.96
CA ASN A 34 9.51 -5.68 -12.69
C ASN A 34 8.65 -5.87 -13.94
N TYR A 35 8.41 -4.81 -14.72
CA TYR A 35 7.53 -4.88 -15.88
C TYR A 35 8.22 -5.46 -17.13
N TYR A 36 9.53 -5.27 -17.27
CA TYR A 36 10.30 -5.83 -18.38
C TYR A 36 10.57 -7.34 -18.18
N PHE A 37 10.97 -7.76 -16.97
CA PHE A 37 11.28 -9.17 -16.67
C PHE A 37 10.10 -9.93 -16.05
N GLN A 38 8.94 -9.29 -15.88
CA GLN A 38 7.73 -9.87 -15.27
C GLN A 38 8.00 -10.50 -13.88
N LEU A 39 8.73 -9.78 -13.02
CA LEU A 39 9.18 -10.30 -11.72
C LEU A 39 8.00 -10.70 -10.83
N ASP A 40 6.94 -9.89 -10.75
CA ASP A 40 5.73 -10.22 -9.98
C ASP A 40 5.15 -11.58 -10.38
N GLU A 41 4.92 -11.82 -11.68
CA GLU A 41 4.40 -13.10 -12.17
C GLU A 41 5.37 -14.25 -11.91
N GLY A 42 6.67 -14.02 -12.13
CA GLY A 42 7.72 -15.00 -11.85
C GLY A 42 7.71 -15.44 -10.39
N ILE A 43 7.62 -14.48 -9.46
CA ILE A 43 7.59 -14.75 -8.01
C ILE A 43 6.33 -15.52 -7.62
N ARG A 44 5.15 -15.12 -8.13
CA ARG A 44 3.86 -15.76 -7.79
C ARG A 44 3.77 -17.23 -8.17
N LYS A 45 4.50 -17.68 -9.20
CA LYS A 45 4.52 -19.08 -9.67
C LYS A 45 5.33 -20.03 -8.77
N ASN A 46 6.05 -19.50 -7.78
CA ASN A 46 6.91 -20.29 -6.90
C ASN A 46 6.17 -20.86 -5.67
N ASN A 47 6.80 -21.85 -5.02
CA ASN A 47 6.33 -22.37 -3.74
C ASN A 47 6.39 -21.33 -2.62
N LEU A 48 5.73 -21.61 -1.49
CA LEU A 48 5.59 -20.70 -0.36
C LEU A 48 6.93 -20.10 0.11
N LEU A 49 7.96 -20.92 0.31
CA LEU A 49 9.23 -20.46 0.86
C LEU A 49 9.99 -19.57 -0.13
N ILE A 50 10.09 -20.00 -1.38
CA ILE A 50 10.76 -19.22 -2.43
C ILE A 50 10.01 -17.90 -2.65
N LYS A 51 8.68 -17.94 -2.72
CA LYS A 51 7.82 -16.75 -2.85
C LYS A 51 8.06 -15.77 -1.70
N LEU A 52 8.13 -16.25 -0.46
CA LEU A 52 8.43 -15.42 0.72
C LEU A 52 9.82 -14.77 0.61
N CYS A 53 10.85 -15.54 0.28
CA CYS A 53 12.22 -15.04 0.16
C CYS A 53 12.36 -14.00 -0.95
N LEU A 54 11.75 -14.24 -2.11
CA LEU A 54 11.81 -13.31 -3.23
C LEU A 54 11.03 -12.02 -2.96
N TRP A 55 9.82 -12.11 -2.37
CA TRP A 55 9.10 -10.90 -1.96
C TRP A 55 9.85 -10.11 -0.88
N PHE A 56 10.44 -10.81 0.10
CA PHE A 56 11.28 -10.17 1.09
C PHE A 56 12.44 -9.42 0.44
N LEU A 57 13.11 -10.03 -0.55
CA LEU A 57 14.21 -9.39 -1.28
C LEU A 57 13.74 -8.14 -2.04
N VAL A 58 12.65 -8.23 -2.80
CA VAL A 58 12.08 -7.07 -3.53
C VAL A 58 11.78 -5.92 -2.57
N PHE A 59 11.13 -6.21 -1.45
CA PHE A 59 10.78 -5.20 -0.46
C PHE A 59 11.98 -4.68 0.31
N ALA A 60 12.97 -5.52 0.61
CA ALA A 60 14.22 -5.10 1.22
C ALA A 60 14.99 -4.16 0.27
N VAL A 61 15.07 -4.46 -1.03
CA VAL A 61 15.67 -3.56 -2.02
C VAL A 61 14.94 -2.21 -2.04
N ALA A 62 13.61 -2.24 -2.12
CA ALA A 62 12.79 -1.02 -2.19
C ALA A 62 12.74 -0.22 -0.87
N PHE A 63 13.08 -0.81 0.27
CA PHE A 63 12.98 -0.14 1.58
C PHE A 63 14.34 0.16 2.21
N VAL A 64 15.27 -0.80 2.18
CA VAL A 64 16.59 -0.72 2.83
C VAL A 64 17.53 0.18 2.04
N ILE A 65 17.63 0.01 0.72
CA ILE A 65 18.57 0.77 -0.11
C ILE A 65 18.29 2.29 -0.04
N PRO A 66 17.03 2.78 -0.09
CA PRO A 66 16.74 4.20 0.16
C PRO A 66 17.31 4.73 1.47
N TYR A 67 17.24 3.98 2.57
CA TYR A 67 17.87 4.39 3.83
C TYR A 67 19.40 4.42 3.74
N LEU A 68 20.02 3.46 3.04
CA LEU A 68 21.48 3.48 2.81
C LEU A 68 21.91 4.69 1.98
N ILE A 69 21.14 5.06 0.95
CA ILE A 69 21.35 6.27 0.15
C ILE A 69 21.27 7.51 1.06
N ILE A 70 20.25 7.60 1.92
CA ILE A 70 20.12 8.72 2.87
C ILE A 70 21.33 8.77 3.81
N CYS A 71 21.75 7.63 4.38
CA CYS A 71 22.93 7.52 5.23
C CYS A 71 24.20 8.01 4.53
N TYR A 72 24.39 7.63 3.26
CA TYR A 72 25.54 8.06 2.47
C TYR A 72 25.56 9.58 2.25
N PHE A 73 24.46 10.17 1.79
CA PHE A 73 24.41 11.61 1.47
C PHE A 73 24.40 12.52 2.69
N LYS A 74 23.79 12.09 3.80
CA LYS A 74 23.64 12.91 5.03
C LYS A 74 24.62 12.53 6.14
N ALA A 75 25.47 11.54 5.92
CA ALA A 75 26.36 10.97 6.95
C ALA A 75 25.63 10.63 8.27
N CYS A 76 24.38 10.14 8.17
CA CYS A 76 23.57 9.81 9.34
C CYS A 76 23.79 8.37 9.80
N ASN A 77 23.65 8.15 11.11
CA ASN A 77 24.03 6.89 11.78
C ASN A 77 22.81 6.07 12.23
N PHE A 78 21.77 5.96 11.40
CA PHE A 78 20.55 5.20 11.75
C PHE A 78 20.86 3.74 12.08
N LEU A 79 21.83 3.15 11.36
CA LEU A 79 22.27 1.77 11.54
C LEU A 79 23.01 1.52 12.87
N LYS A 80 23.34 2.57 13.64
CA LYS A 80 23.87 2.39 15.01
C LYS A 80 22.81 1.81 15.96
N TYR A 81 21.53 2.01 15.67
CA TYR A 81 20.45 1.59 16.55
C TYR A 81 19.94 0.20 16.16
N ALA A 82 20.14 -0.79 17.04
CA ALA A 82 19.67 -2.16 16.82
C ALA A 82 18.16 -2.23 16.55
N ALA A 83 17.36 -1.41 17.25
CA ALA A 83 15.91 -1.32 17.01
C ALA A 83 15.58 -0.78 15.61
N PHE A 84 16.38 0.13 15.05
CA PHE A 84 16.20 0.61 13.68
C PHE A 84 16.51 -0.49 12.67
N ILE A 85 17.63 -1.21 12.83
CA ILE A 85 17.98 -2.36 11.96
C ILE A 85 16.90 -3.45 12.04
N PHE A 86 16.44 -3.79 13.25
CA PHE A 86 15.37 -4.75 13.41
C PHE A 86 14.12 -4.34 12.63
N LEU A 87 13.67 -3.08 12.78
CA LEU A 87 12.52 -2.56 12.03
C LEU A 87 12.75 -2.58 10.51
N LEU A 88 13.97 -2.26 10.08
CA LEU A 88 14.39 -2.22 8.68
C LEU A 88 14.28 -3.59 7.99
N LEU A 89 14.45 -4.68 8.76
CA LEU A 89 14.33 -6.06 8.27
C LEU A 89 12.93 -6.65 8.51
N ILE A 90 12.34 -6.44 9.68
CA ILE A 90 11.04 -7.04 10.02
C ILE A 90 9.90 -6.47 9.18
N ALA A 91 9.95 -5.18 8.80
CA ALA A 91 8.89 -4.57 7.99
C ALA A 91 8.76 -5.22 6.60
N PRO A 92 9.81 -5.32 5.77
CA PRO A 92 9.78 -6.09 4.53
C PRO A 92 9.30 -7.53 4.72
N PHE A 93 9.74 -8.19 5.81
CA PHE A 93 9.34 -9.57 6.11
C PHE A 93 7.85 -9.72 6.42
N ILE A 94 7.28 -8.84 7.26
CA ILE A 94 5.84 -8.85 7.59
C ILE A 94 5.01 -8.72 6.31
N PHE A 95 5.40 -7.83 5.41
CA PHE A 95 4.63 -7.62 4.19
C PHE A 95 4.84 -8.73 3.16
N ALA A 96 6.05 -9.28 3.04
CA ALA A 96 6.32 -10.46 2.23
C ALA A 96 5.50 -11.67 2.72
N LEU A 97 5.37 -11.83 4.04
CA LEU A 97 4.51 -12.84 4.65
C LEU A 97 3.03 -12.58 4.27
N LYS A 98 2.54 -11.35 4.39
CA LYS A 98 1.17 -10.97 3.98
C LYS A 98 0.87 -11.37 2.52
N LEU A 99 1.78 -11.12 1.59
CA LEU A 99 1.59 -11.49 0.17
C LEU A 99 1.75 -12.98 -0.12
N THR A 100 2.42 -13.70 0.76
CA THR A 100 2.74 -15.12 0.57
C THR A 100 1.68 -16.03 1.17
N LEU A 101 1.10 -15.62 2.29
CA LEU A 101 0.05 -16.36 2.99
C LEU A 101 -1.18 -16.52 2.11
N ASP A 102 -1.68 -17.75 2.08
CA ASP A 102 -2.92 -18.15 1.45
C ASP A 102 -3.68 -19.07 2.41
N PHE A 103 -4.99 -18.85 2.53
CA PHE A 103 -5.85 -19.61 3.45
C PHE A 103 -6.73 -20.55 2.65
N ASN A 104 -6.34 -21.82 2.56
CA ASN A 104 -7.14 -22.85 1.89
C ASN A 104 -8.17 -23.44 2.86
N ILE A 105 -9.16 -22.63 3.25
CA ILE A 105 -10.27 -23.06 4.11
C ILE A 105 -11.46 -23.45 3.23
N ARG A 106 -11.97 -24.67 3.40
CA ARG A 106 -13.13 -25.16 2.66
C ARG A 106 -14.42 -24.83 3.41
N PHE A 107 -15.22 -23.93 2.85
CA PHE A 107 -16.53 -23.51 3.36
C PHE A 107 -17.71 -24.18 2.66
N SER A 108 -17.54 -24.55 1.38
CA SER A 108 -18.61 -25.12 0.56
C SER A 108 -18.10 -26.26 -0.31
N ALA A 109 -19.03 -27.14 -0.72
CA ALA A 109 -18.78 -28.10 -1.79
C ALA A 109 -18.86 -27.43 -3.19
N ASP A 110 -19.64 -26.36 -3.31
CA ASP A 110 -19.70 -25.54 -4.53
C ASP A 110 -18.43 -24.70 -4.67
N HIS A 111 -17.74 -24.83 -5.82
CA HIS A 111 -16.47 -24.18 -6.07
C HIS A 111 -16.56 -22.64 -6.08
N ASN A 112 -17.60 -22.08 -6.72
CA ASN A 112 -17.76 -20.63 -6.85
C ASN A 112 -18.09 -20.00 -5.49
N LEU A 113 -18.97 -20.63 -4.73
CA LEU A 113 -19.33 -20.19 -3.40
C LEU A 113 -18.15 -20.33 -2.41
N ASN A 114 -17.38 -21.41 -2.52
CA ASN A 114 -16.18 -21.60 -1.72
C ASN A 114 -15.13 -20.52 -2.02
N ASN A 115 -14.87 -20.25 -3.30
CA ASN A 115 -13.94 -19.21 -3.74
C ASN A 115 -14.36 -17.82 -3.21
N TYR A 116 -15.65 -17.50 -3.33
CA TYR A 116 -16.21 -16.27 -2.77
C TYR A 116 -15.93 -16.13 -1.26
N TRP A 117 -16.29 -17.13 -0.45
CA TRP A 117 -16.09 -17.08 1.00
C TRP A 117 -14.61 -17.02 1.40
N GLN A 118 -13.74 -17.70 0.65
CA GLN A 118 -12.29 -17.62 0.83
C GLN A 118 -11.80 -16.17 0.68
N HIS A 119 -12.27 -15.44 -0.32
CA HIS A 119 -11.92 -14.02 -0.47
C HIS A 119 -12.52 -13.12 0.63
N ILE A 120 -13.76 -13.40 1.08
CA ILE A 120 -14.39 -12.64 2.18
C ILE A 120 -13.57 -12.74 3.47
N ILE A 121 -13.00 -13.89 3.81
CA ILE A 121 -12.22 -14.05 5.04
C ILE A 121 -10.74 -13.69 4.87
N TYR A 122 -10.22 -13.70 3.64
CA TYR A 122 -8.80 -13.53 3.34
C TYR A 122 -8.26 -12.18 3.83
N TRP A 123 -8.85 -11.07 3.37
CA TRP A 123 -8.35 -9.73 3.72
C TRP A 123 -8.50 -9.38 5.21
N PRO A 124 -9.63 -9.69 5.89
CA PRO A 124 -9.73 -9.55 7.34
C PRO A 124 -8.72 -10.41 8.10
N GLY A 125 -8.53 -11.66 7.68
CA GLY A 125 -7.54 -12.56 8.30
C GLY A 125 -6.13 -11.99 8.21
N LEU A 126 -5.73 -11.50 7.04
CA LEU A 126 -4.44 -10.84 6.84
C LEU A 126 -4.29 -9.55 7.66
N LEU A 127 -5.35 -8.75 7.80
CA LEU A 127 -5.35 -7.58 8.68
C LEU A 127 -5.05 -7.99 10.12
N LEU A 128 -5.76 -9.00 10.66
CA LEU A 128 -5.55 -9.47 12.03
C LEU A 128 -4.13 -9.97 12.26
N ILE A 129 -3.57 -10.76 11.33
CA ILE A 129 -2.17 -11.22 11.41
C ILE A 129 -1.21 -10.04 11.40
N THR A 130 -1.40 -9.08 10.49
CA THR A 130 -0.52 -7.92 10.37
C THR A 130 -0.59 -7.04 11.62
N LEU A 131 -1.80 -6.76 12.10
CA LEU A 131 -2.02 -6.01 13.35
C LEU A 131 -1.40 -6.72 14.55
N PHE A 132 -1.53 -8.05 14.65
CA PHE A 132 -0.95 -8.81 15.74
C PHE A 132 0.58 -8.71 15.74
N ILE A 133 1.23 -8.95 14.60
CA ILE A 133 2.70 -8.88 14.53
C ILE A 133 3.20 -7.45 14.79
N VAL A 134 2.57 -6.44 14.18
CA VAL A 134 2.94 -5.03 14.42
C VAL A 134 2.63 -4.60 15.86
N TYR A 135 1.57 -5.12 16.48
CA TYR A 135 1.29 -4.90 17.89
C TYR A 135 2.39 -5.46 18.77
N LEU A 136 2.91 -6.67 18.49
CA LEU A 136 4.06 -7.21 19.22
C LEU A 136 5.28 -6.29 19.05
N VAL A 137 5.61 -5.89 17.82
CA VAL A 137 6.71 -4.95 17.55
C VAL A 137 6.54 -3.64 18.34
N TRP A 138 5.34 -3.06 18.32
CA TRP A 138 5.01 -1.86 19.09
C TRP A 138 5.12 -2.10 20.61
N PHE A 139 4.63 -3.23 21.10
CA PHE A 139 4.64 -3.58 22.52
C PHE A 139 6.08 -3.60 23.07
N TRP A 140 7.02 -4.17 22.31
CA TRP A 140 8.42 -4.29 22.72
C TRP A 140 9.24 -3.02 22.48
N LEU A 141 8.98 -2.28 21.40
CA LEU A 141 9.85 -1.15 20.98
C LEU A 141 9.27 0.25 21.29
N ASP A 142 7.95 0.39 21.36
CA ASP A 142 7.28 1.69 21.28
C ASP A 142 6.20 1.93 22.35
N LYS A 143 5.80 0.88 23.08
CA LYS A 143 4.92 1.01 24.24
C LYS A 143 5.51 1.98 25.26
N GLY A 144 4.69 2.93 25.69
CA GLY A 144 5.10 4.02 26.60
C GLY A 144 5.82 5.20 25.92
N ARG A 145 6.24 5.06 24.65
CA ARG A 145 6.87 6.16 23.88
C ARG A 145 5.88 6.85 22.95
N GLN A 146 4.98 6.09 22.34
CA GLN A 146 3.95 6.62 21.45
C GLN A 146 2.68 5.75 21.45
N PRO A 147 1.51 6.32 21.12
CA PRO A 147 0.30 5.55 20.89
C PRO A 147 0.47 4.50 19.79
N PHE A 148 -0.42 3.51 19.77
CA PHE A 148 -0.44 2.53 18.69
C PHE A 148 -0.69 3.24 17.35
N TYR A 149 0.21 3.02 16.41
CA TYR A 149 0.47 3.88 15.28
C TYR A 149 -0.78 4.37 14.53
N GLY A 150 -0.92 5.69 14.39
CA GLY A 150 -1.86 6.30 13.44
C GLY A 150 -3.31 6.43 13.89
N PHE A 151 -3.71 5.86 15.04
CA PHE A 151 -5.07 5.95 15.58
C PHE A 151 -5.32 7.21 16.42
N SER A 152 -4.63 8.32 16.13
CA SER A 152 -4.87 9.58 16.83
C SER A 152 -6.16 10.24 16.32
N SER A 153 -7.09 10.53 17.23
CA SER A 153 -8.42 11.13 16.99
C SER A 153 -8.42 12.67 17.03
N LYS A 154 -7.28 13.32 16.76
CA LYS A 154 -7.24 14.79 16.61
C LYS A 154 -8.24 15.23 15.55
N LYS A 155 -8.91 16.38 15.74
CA LYS A 155 -9.89 16.93 14.77
C LYS A 155 -9.29 16.99 13.37
N ILE A 156 -9.75 16.10 12.48
CA ILE A 156 -9.27 16.01 11.09
C ILE A 156 -10.02 17.04 10.25
N ASN A 157 -9.28 17.84 9.48
CA ASN A 157 -9.87 18.64 8.41
C ASN A 157 -10.01 17.77 7.17
N TRP A 158 -11.23 17.37 6.83
CA TRP A 158 -11.53 16.46 5.71
C TRP A 158 -11.43 17.11 4.32
N LYS A 159 -11.60 18.43 4.22
CA LYS A 159 -11.62 19.16 2.92
C LYS A 159 -10.47 18.84 1.97
N PRO A 160 -9.19 18.83 2.39
CA PRO A 160 -8.09 18.55 1.47
C PRO A 160 -8.04 17.08 1.01
N TYR A 161 -8.61 16.13 1.76
CA TYR A 161 -8.69 14.73 1.35
C TYR A 161 -9.76 14.55 0.25
N TRP A 162 -10.89 15.23 0.38
CA TRP A 162 -11.88 15.31 -0.71
C TRP A 162 -11.30 15.93 -1.98
N LEU A 163 -10.44 16.95 -1.85
CA LEU A 163 -9.76 17.53 -3.02
C LEU A 163 -8.79 16.53 -3.68
N LEU A 164 -7.99 15.81 -2.88
CA LEU A 164 -7.12 14.75 -3.41
C LEU A 164 -7.94 13.70 -4.17
N LEU A 165 -9.06 13.27 -3.60
CA LEU A 165 -9.95 12.31 -4.24
C LEU A 165 -10.58 12.86 -5.54
N PHE A 166 -11.01 14.12 -5.53
CA PHE A 166 -11.57 14.77 -6.73
C PHE A 166 -10.55 14.88 -7.86
N MET A 167 -9.28 15.19 -7.54
CA MET A 167 -8.20 15.22 -8.54
C MET A 167 -7.91 13.84 -9.16
N MET A 168 -8.26 12.75 -8.47
CA MET A 168 -8.10 11.40 -9.02
C MET A 168 -9.20 11.02 -10.01
N LEU A 169 -10.39 11.66 -9.98
CA LEU A 169 -11.48 11.36 -10.90
C LEU A 169 -11.07 11.39 -12.39
N PRO A 170 -10.46 12.48 -12.93
CA PRO A 170 -10.07 12.49 -14.34
C PRO A 170 -9.03 11.41 -14.67
N LEU A 171 -8.11 11.13 -13.75
CA LEU A 171 -7.07 10.11 -13.96
C LEU A 171 -7.68 8.69 -14.01
N ILE A 172 -8.61 8.39 -13.10
CA ILE A 172 -9.31 7.10 -13.04
C ILE A 172 -10.23 6.95 -14.24
N SER A 173 -10.96 8.00 -14.64
CA SER A 173 -11.81 7.97 -15.84
C SER A 173 -11.00 7.72 -17.11
N LEU A 174 -9.80 8.30 -17.24
CA LEU A 174 -8.90 8.00 -18.35
C LEU A 174 -8.38 6.56 -18.28
N ALA A 175 -7.97 6.10 -17.10
CA ALA A 175 -7.52 4.72 -16.90
C ALA A 175 -8.60 3.70 -17.25
N ALA A 176 -9.87 4.00 -16.98
CA ALA A 176 -11.01 3.14 -17.33
C ALA A 176 -11.26 2.98 -18.83
N THR A 177 -10.52 3.68 -19.69
CA THR A 177 -10.51 3.43 -21.14
C THR A 177 -9.40 2.47 -21.59
N GLN A 178 -8.52 2.06 -20.69
CA GLN A 178 -7.37 1.21 -20.97
C GLN A 178 -7.66 -0.26 -20.67
N SER A 179 -7.17 -1.17 -21.51
CA SER A 179 -7.44 -2.61 -21.39
C SER A 179 -6.80 -3.25 -20.15
N ASP A 180 -5.61 -2.79 -19.76
CA ASP A 180 -4.90 -3.27 -18.56
C ASP A 180 -5.66 -2.93 -17.27
N PHE A 181 -6.28 -1.76 -17.21
CA PHE A 181 -7.16 -1.36 -16.11
C PHE A 181 -8.43 -2.22 -16.06
N LEU A 182 -9.10 -2.40 -17.19
CA LEU A 182 -10.36 -3.16 -17.28
C LEU A 182 -10.17 -4.67 -17.03
N ALA A 183 -8.96 -5.19 -17.23
CA ALA A 183 -8.61 -6.56 -16.85
C ALA A 183 -8.58 -6.77 -15.32
N VAL A 184 -8.42 -5.69 -14.54
CA VAL A 184 -8.33 -5.75 -13.07
C VAL A 184 -9.63 -5.32 -12.39
N TYR A 185 -10.35 -4.35 -12.96
CA TYR A 185 -11.52 -3.72 -12.35
C TYR A 185 -12.81 -3.97 -13.16
N PRO A 186 -13.92 -4.40 -12.51
CA PRO A 186 -14.10 -4.59 -11.06
C PRO A 186 -13.34 -5.79 -10.47
N LYS A 187 -12.75 -5.62 -9.29
CA LYS A 187 -11.85 -6.59 -8.66
C LYS A 187 -12.54 -7.93 -8.39
N MET A 188 -13.83 -7.90 -8.06
CA MET A 188 -14.62 -9.10 -7.86
C MET A 188 -14.61 -10.01 -9.09
N GLN A 189 -14.72 -9.45 -10.30
CA GLN A 189 -14.71 -10.26 -11.53
C GLN A 189 -13.35 -10.90 -11.73
N ALA A 190 -12.28 -10.12 -11.58
CA ALA A 190 -10.90 -10.58 -11.76
C ALA A 190 -10.51 -11.69 -10.78
N VAL A 191 -11.04 -11.65 -9.55
CA VAL A 191 -10.65 -12.55 -8.47
C VAL A 191 -11.56 -13.78 -8.37
N THR A 192 -12.86 -13.64 -8.61
CA THR A 192 -13.81 -14.78 -8.53
C THR A 192 -14.00 -15.50 -9.87
N GLY A 193 -13.58 -14.89 -10.99
CA GLY A 193 -13.88 -15.37 -12.34
C GLY A 193 -15.36 -15.28 -12.73
N ALA A 194 -16.21 -14.80 -11.82
CA ALA A 194 -17.65 -14.69 -12.05
C ALA A 194 -17.98 -13.42 -12.85
N ARG A 195 -18.77 -13.57 -13.92
CA ARG A 195 -19.34 -12.41 -14.64
C ARG A 195 -20.25 -11.64 -13.67
N TYR A 196 -19.96 -10.35 -13.48
CA TYR A 196 -20.59 -9.47 -12.48
C TYR A 196 -22.10 -9.38 -12.55
N GLU A 197 -22.68 -9.64 -13.72
CA GLU A 197 -24.11 -9.52 -13.98
C GLU A 197 -24.93 -10.73 -13.52
N ILE A 198 -24.33 -11.90 -13.23
CA ILE A 198 -25.10 -13.15 -13.15
C ILE A 198 -24.87 -13.98 -11.86
N ALA A 199 -23.79 -13.78 -11.09
CA ALA A 199 -23.42 -14.76 -10.05
C ALA A 199 -23.78 -14.44 -8.59
N PHE A 200 -23.92 -13.17 -8.20
CA PHE A 200 -24.02 -12.78 -6.78
C PHE A 200 -25.10 -11.73 -6.50
N SER A 201 -25.82 -11.90 -5.39
CA SER A 201 -26.79 -10.94 -4.87
C SER A 201 -26.13 -9.62 -4.47
N TRP A 202 -26.91 -8.54 -4.40
CA TRP A 202 -26.38 -7.21 -4.05
C TRP A 202 -25.71 -7.18 -2.66
N TRP A 203 -26.22 -7.95 -1.69
CA TRP A 203 -25.62 -8.08 -0.36
C TRP A 203 -24.27 -8.78 -0.40
N GLN A 204 -24.11 -9.80 -1.24
CA GLN A 204 -22.81 -10.46 -1.45
C GLN A 204 -21.82 -9.51 -2.12
N LYS A 205 -22.28 -8.69 -3.07
CA LYS A 205 -21.44 -7.65 -3.66
C LYS A 205 -20.96 -6.65 -2.61
N LEU A 206 -21.88 -6.14 -1.78
CA LEU A 206 -21.53 -5.23 -0.69
C LEU A 206 -20.56 -5.87 0.32
N LEU A 207 -20.78 -7.14 0.69
CA LEU A 207 -19.91 -7.84 1.63
C LEU A 207 -18.49 -8.02 1.07
N PHE A 208 -18.37 -8.32 -0.23
CA PHE A 208 -17.08 -8.35 -0.91
C PHE A 208 -16.39 -6.99 -0.88
N GLU A 209 -17.10 -5.91 -1.22
CA GLU A 209 -16.53 -4.55 -1.21
C GLU A 209 -16.08 -4.12 0.20
N ILE A 210 -16.80 -4.53 1.25
CA ILE A 210 -16.40 -4.31 2.64
C ILE A 210 -15.12 -5.10 2.95
N SER A 211 -15.08 -6.38 2.59
CA SER A 211 -13.90 -7.23 2.84
C SER A 211 -12.67 -6.74 2.07
N TYR A 212 -12.84 -6.38 0.79
CA TYR A 212 -11.81 -5.76 -0.03
C TYR A 212 -11.35 -4.43 0.57
N GLY A 213 -12.30 -3.59 1.01
CA GLY A 213 -12.05 -2.35 1.72
C GLY A 213 -11.18 -2.50 2.98
N ILE A 214 -11.33 -3.62 3.69
CA ILE A 214 -10.52 -3.93 4.89
C ILE A 214 -9.03 -4.05 4.56
N ASP A 215 -8.64 -4.51 3.36
CA ASP A 215 -7.23 -4.56 2.98
C ASP A 215 -6.61 -3.16 2.97
N PHE A 216 -7.36 -2.13 2.57
CA PHE A 216 -6.87 -0.74 2.59
C PHE A 216 -6.62 -0.21 4.01
N ILE A 217 -7.38 -0.69 5.01
CA ILE A 217 -7.08 -0.40 6.41
C ILE A 217 -5.72 -0.98 6.76
N ASN A 218 -5.44 -2.22 6.34
CA ASN A 218 -4.16 -2.87 6.58
C ASN A 218 -3.01 -2.11 5.91
N ILE A 219 -3.20 -1.72 4.64
CA ILE A 219 -2.21 -0.95 3.88
C ILE A 219 -1.93 0.41 4.53
N GLU A 220 -2.95 1.20 4.85
CA GLU A 220 -2.76 2.51 5.47
C GLU A 220 -2.15 2.41 6.87
N PHE A 221 -2.62 1.46 7.67
CA PHE A 221 -2.03 1.19 8.97
C PHE A 221 -0.56 0.81 8.84
N PHE A 222 -0.20 -0.10 7.94
CA PHE A 222 1.17 -0.58 7.80
C PHE A 222 2.10 0.52 7.29
N PHE A 223 1.79 1.15 6.16
CA PHE A 223 2.69 2.11 5.53
C PHE A 223 2.71 3.47 6.24
N ARG A 224 1.54 4.04 6.52
CA ARG A 224 1.44 5.40 7.07
C ARG A 224 1.46 5.37 8.60
N GLY A 225 0.77 4.42 9.21
CA GLY A 225 0.84 4.21 10.65
C GLY A 225 2.22 3.71 11.05
N PHE A 226 2.53 2.45 10.76
CA PHE A 226 3.72 1.80 11.27
C PHE A 226 5.01 2.34 10.66
N LEU A 227 5.21 2.30 9.33
CA LEU A 227 6.52 2.68 8.77
C LEU A 227 6.86 4.15 8.98
N VAL A 228 5.95 5.09 8.73
CA VAL A 228 6.25 6.52 8.97
C VAL A 228 6.46 6.79 10.46
N LEU A 229 5.53 6.38 11.33
CA LEU A 229 5.56 6.79 12.74
C LEU A 229 6.59 6.03 13.58
N ALA A 230 6.93 4.78 13.23
CA ALA A 230 7.99 4.05 13.91
C ALA A 230 9.38 4.60 13.54
N PHE A 231 9.61 4.95 12.27
CA PHE A 231 10.92 5.38 11.79
C PHE A 231 11.21 6.87 12.02
N MET A 232 10.19 7.71 12.12
CA MET A 232 10.39 9.16 12.20
C MET A 232 11.18 9.62 13.43
N ARG A 233 11.25 8.85 14.51
CA ARG A 233 12.09 9.19 15.68
C ARG A 233 13.58 9.19 15.37
N TRP A 234 14.01 8.46 14.34
CA TRP A 234 15.39 8.41 13.88
C TRP A 234 15.58 9.19 12.59
N ALA A 235 14.73 8.93 11.60
CA ALA A 235 14.89 9.48 10.25
C ALA A 235 14.15 10.80 10.01
N GLY A 236 13.32 11.26 10.96
CA GLY A 236 12.46 12.43 10.74
C GLY A 236 11.66 12.26 9.44
N LYS A 237 11.62 13.30 8.61
CA LYS A 237 10.93 13.29 7.32
C LYS A 237 11.57 12.36 6.28
N ASP A 238 12.83 11.95 6.47
CA ASP A 238 13.53 11.10 5.51
C ASP A 238 12.96 9.66 5.49
N CYS A 239 12.11 9.27 6.44
CA CYS A 239 11.38 8.00 6.38
C CYS A 239 10.32 7.93 5.27
N ILE A 240 9.91 9.07 4.71
CA ILE A 240 8.82 9.16 3.73
C ILE A 240 9.21 8.53 2.39
N LEU A 241 10.42 8.80 1.88
CA LEU A 241 10.86 8.25 0.58
C LEU A 241 11.07 6.73 0.61
N PRO A 242 11.78 6.14 1.59
CA PRO A 242 11.86 4.69 1.72
C PRO A 242 10.48 4.03 1.83
N MET A 243 9.58 4.61 2.64
CA MET A 243 8.20 4.13 2.75
C MET A 243 7.47 4.18 1.41
N ALA A 244 7.59 5.28 0.66
CA ALA A 244 6.96 5.41 -0.65
C ALA A 244 7.52 4.44 -1.70
N CYS A 245 8.82 4.16 -1.69
CA CYS A 245 9.44 3.14 -2.55
C CYS A 245 8.91 1.74 -2.23
N PHE A 246 8.83 1.37 -0.95
CA PHE A 246 8.26 0.11 -0.53
C PHE A 246 6.75 0.04 -0.91
N TYR A 247 6.01 1.12 -0.68
CA TYR A 247 4.61 1.21 -1.07
C TYR A 247 4.41 1.06 -2.59
N CYS A 248 5.34 1.58 -3.41
CA CYS A 248 5.33 1.37 -4.85
C CYS A 248 5.63 -0.09 -5.23
N ALA A 249 6.58 -0.74 -4.57
CA ALA A 249 6.95 -2.13 -4.84
C ALA A 249 5.79 -3.13 -4.60
N ILE A 250 4.86 -2.84 -3.68
CA ILE A 250 3.67 -3.68 -3.50
C ILE A 250 2.62 -3.53 -4.61
N HIS A 251 2.79 -2.56 -5.51
CA HIS A 251 1.96 -2.35 -6.70
C HIS A 251 2.57 -2.98 -7.95
N PHE A 252 3.71 -3.68 -7.83
CA PHE A 252 4.27 -4.44 -8.94
C PHE A 252 3.26 -5.48 -9.44
N GLY A 253 3.10 -5.54 -10.76
CA GLY A 253 2.10 -6.40 -11.43
C GLY A 253 0.72 -5.75 -11.62
N LYS A 254 0.45 -4.57 -11.02
CA LYS A 254 -0.75 -3.79 -11.30
C LYS A 254 -0.60 -2.96 -12.59
N PRO A 255 -1.67 -2.34 -13.14
CA PRO A 255 -1.55 -1.41 -14.25
C PRO A 255 -0.44 -0.38 -14.02
N LEU A 256 0.38 -0.11 -15.04
CA LEU A 256 1.62 0.65 -14.88
C LEU A 256 1.36 2.06 -14.29
N GLY A 257 0.27 2.69 -14.72
CA GLY A 257 -0.16 3.98 -14.17
C GLY A 257 -0.48 3.94 -12.67
N GLU A 258 -1.10 2.85 -12.19
CA GLU A 258 -1.37 2.64 -10.76
C GLU A 258 -0.05 2.44 -9.98
N CYS A 259 0.89 1.66 -10.51
CA CYS A 259 2.19 1.45 -9.87
C CYS A 259 3.00 2.75 -9.76
N ILE A 260 3.13 3.51 -10.84
CA ILE A 260 3.87 4.79 -10.82
C ILE A 260 3.18 5.80 -9.91
N SER A 261 1.86 5.96 -10.02
CA SER A 261 1.11 6.92 -9.19
C SER A 261 1.15 6.55 -7.71
N SER A 262 1.26 5.27 -7.36
CA SER A 262 1.40 4.82 -5.97
C SER A 262 2.66 5.39 -5.30
N TYR A 263 3.78 5.57 -6.00
CA TYR A 263 4.99 6.19 -5.44
C TYR A 263 4.70 7.62 -4.97
N PHE A 264 4.07 8.44 -5.83
CA PHE A 264 3.71 9.82 -5.52
C PHE A 264 2.60 9.91 -4.46
N GLY A 265 1.59 9.04 -4.54
CA GLY A 265 0.56 8.92 -3.51
C GLY A 265 1.14 8.51 -2.15
N GLY A 266 2.15 7.65 -2.16
CA GLY A 266 3.02 7.29 -1.04
C GLY A 266 3.63 8.52 -0.38
N ILE A 267 4.30 9.35 -1.16
CA ILE A 267 4.94 10.58 -0.68
C ILE A 267 3.89 11.54 -0.09
N ILE A 268 2.83 11.85 -0.84
CA ILE A 268 1.81 12.84 -0.44
C ILE A 268 1.15 12.43 0.88
N LEU A 269 0.66 11.19 0.97
CA LEU A 269 0.00 10.71 2.19
C LEU A 269 0.99 10.52 3.34
N GLY A 270 2.23 10.12 3.05
CA GLY A 270 3.31 10.03 4.03
C GLY A 270 3.64 11.38 4.67
N VAL A 271 3.76 12.44 3.88
CA VAL A 271 3.93 13.82 4.36
C VAL A 271 2.77 14.22 5.27
N ILE A 272 1.53 13.96 4.85
CA ILE A 272 0.36 14.32 5.65
C ILE A 272 0.41 13.61 7.01
N VAL A 273 0.64 12.28 7.03
CA VAL A 273 0.65 11.49 8.26
C VAL A 273 1.83 11.84 9.17
N TYR A 274 2.99 12.19 8.60
CA TYR A 274 4.14 12.68 9.35
C TYR A 274 3.76 13.88 10.25
N HIS A 275 2.93 14.79 9.74
CA HIS A 275 2.46 15.96 10.50
C HIS A 275 1.20 15.68 11.34
N THR A 276 0.22 14.94 10.83
CA THR A 276 -1.08 14.74 11.50
C THR A 276 -1.06 13.61 12.52
N ARG A 277 -0.13 12.66 12.38
CA ARG A 277 -0.07 11.40 13.16
C ARG A 277 -1.35 10.57 13.06
N SER A 278 -2.10 10.72 11.96
CA SER A 278 -3.42 10.10 11.78
C SER A 278 -3.55 9.49 10.38
N ILE A 279 -3.96 8.22 10.32
CA ILE A 279 -4.14 7.49 9.05
C ILE A 279 -5.52 7.68 8.43
N TYR A 280 -6.51 8.15 9.19
CA TYR A 280 -7.91 8.18 8.74
C TYR A 280 -8.12 8.99 7.45
N GLY A 281 -7.39 10.10 7.28
CA GLY A 281 -7.46 10.89 6.06
C GLY A 281 -6.87 10.16 4.85
N GLY A 282 -5.74 9.47 5.03
CA GLY A 282 -5.16 8.60 4.00
C GLY A 282 -6.09 7.45 3.64
N LEU A 283 -6.70 6.82 4.66
CA LEU A 283 -7.69 5.76 4.50
C LEU A 283 -8.90 6.20 3.69
N MET A 284 -9.45 7.39 3.97
CA MET A 284 -10.57 7.94 3.20
C MET A 284 -10.19 8.15 1.72
N VAL A 285 -9.00 8.69 1.44
CA VAL A 285 -8.53 8.88 0.05
C VAL A 285 -8.30 7.53 -0.63
N HIS A 286 -7.65 6.58 0.04
CA HIS A 286 -7.29 5.31 -0.56
C HIS A 286 -8.51 4.42 -0.84
N LEU A 287 -9.43 4.30 0.13
CA LEU A 287 -10.73 3.64 -0.08
C LEU A 287 -11.56 4.34 -1.15
N GLY A 288 -11.58 5.67 -1.14
CA GLY A 288 -12.26 6.45 -2.16
C GLY A 288 -11.73 6.14 -3.56
N ILE A 289 -10.41 6.12 -3.75
CA ILE A 289 -9.77 5.78 -5.03
C ILE A 289 -10.12 4.34 -5.42
N ALA A 290 -10.05 3.39 -4.48
CA ALA A 290 -10.40 1.99 -4.73
C ALA A 290 -11.83 1.84 -5.26
N TRP A 291 -12.82 2.40 -4.57
CA TRP A 291 -14.21 2.33 -5.00
C TRP A 291 -14.50 3.13 -6.26
N LEU A 292 -13.79 4.24 -6.50
CA LEU A 292 -13.85 4.93 -7.79
C LEU A 292 -13.32 4.06 -8.93
N MET A 293 -12.26 3.28 -8.70
CA MET A 293 -11.74 2.34 -9.69
C MET A 293 -12.72 1.18 -9.95
N GLU A 294 -13.35 0.63 -8.91
CA GLU A 294 -14.43 -0.38 -9.06
C GLU A 294 -15.58 0.16 -9.91
N LEU A 295 -16.06 1.37 -9.60
CA LEU A 295 -17.15 2.02 -10.33
C LEU A 295 -16.74 2.33 -11.79
N ALA A 296 -15.56 2.89 -12.00
CA ALA A 296 -15.06 3.24 -13.32
C ALA A 296 -14.83 1.99 -14.18
N GLY A 297 -14.31 0.90 -13.59
CA GLY A 297 -14.17 -0.39 -14.26
C GLY A 297 -15.51 -1.01 -14.63
N PHE A 298 -16.51 -0.89 -13.75
CA PHE A 298 -17.88 -1.33 -14.05
C PHE A 298 -18.48 -0.56 -15.24
N ILE A 299 -18.36 0.77 -15.24
CA ILE A 299 -18.86 1.63 -16.33
C ILE A 299 -18.09 1.35 -17.63
N GLY A 300 -16.76 1.30 -17.58
CA GLY A 300 -15.91 1.07 -18.75
C GLY A 300 -16.20 -0.27 -19.42
N ASN A 301 -16.31 -1.35 -18.64
CA ASN A 301 -16.71 -2.66 -19.17
C ASN A 301 -18.13 -2.68 -19.78
N SER A 302 -19.03 -1.81 -19.31
CA SER A 302 -20.39 -1.70 -19.86
C SER A 302 -20.45 -0.92 -21.18
N LEU A 303 -19.48 -0.03 -21.43
CA LEU A 303 -19.41 0.79 -22.65
C LEU A 303 -18.70 0.09 -23.82
N ILE A 304 -17.86 -0.92 -23.53
CA ILE A 304 -17.08 -1.67 -24.52
C ILE A 304 -17.83 -2.93 -25.02
N ARG A 305 -18.89 -3.33 -24.31
CA ARG A 305 -19.81 -4.39 -24.76
C ARG A 305 -20.80 -3.85 -25.78
#